data_AF-A0A554L087-F1
#
_entry.id   AF-A0A554L087-F1
#
_cell.length_a   1.000
_cell.length_b   1.000
_cell.length_c   1.000
_cell.angle_alpha   90.00
_cell.angle_beta   90.00
_cell.angle_gamma   90.00
#
_symmetry.space_group_name_H-M   'P 1'
#
loop_
_entity.id
_entity.type
_entity.pdbx_description
1 polymer ?
#
loop_
_entity_poly.entity_id
_entity_poly.type
_entity_poly.pdbx_seq_one_letter_code
_entity_poly.pdbx_strand_id
1 'polypeptide(L)'
;MIMTIIIFILSVLGFSNAFYLYWQHKREVNTGQKMFCLIGGDCGAVVGSKYGKTFGIKNEIIGMIYYALLGIYILTGIVLPPIKIIAGVAALFSLYLLYIQVVVLKKFCSWCLIAIAINLLIFYFLK
;
A
#
# COMPACT_ATOMS: atom_id res chain seq x y z
N MET A 1 19.36 10.88 -10.37
CA MET A 1 19.17 9.83 -11.39
C MET A 1 18.97 8.45 -10.76
N ILE A 2 19.93 7.91 -9.99
CA ILE A 2 19.80 6.59 -9.33
C ILE A 2 18.61 6.53 -8.35
N MET A 3 18.48 7.51 -7.46
CA MET A 3 17.37 7.57 -6.47
C MET A 3 15.99 7.58 -7.14
N THR A 4 15.86 8.32 -8.24
CA THR A 4 14.61 8.43 -9.02
C THR A 4 14.21 7.09 -9.65
N ILE A 5 15.18 6.32 -10.16
CA ILE A 5 14.96 4.98 -10.72
C ILE A 5 14.47 4.02 -9.62
N ILE A 6 15.08 4.08 -8.43
CA ILE A 6 14.66 3.26 -7.28
C ILE A 6 13.21 3.56 -6.90
N ILE A 7 12.84 4.85 -6.79
CA ILE A 7 11.48 5.24 -6.44
C ILE A 7 10.50 4.80 -7.53
N PHE A 8 10.88 4.88 -8.81
CA PHE A 8 10.05 4.37 -9.90
C PHE A 8 9.79 2.87 -9.78
N ILE A 9 10.83 2.07 -9.55
CA ILE A 9 10.71 0.62 -9.34
C ILE A 9 9.81 0.33 -8.13
N LEU A 10 10.02 1.03 -7.01
CA LEU A 10 9.18 0.90 -5.81
C LEU A 10 7.72 1.26 -6.08
N SER A 11 7.46 2.27 -6.92
CA SER A 11 6.10 2.65 -7.30
C SER A 11 5.40 1.55 -8.11
N VAL A 12 6.10 0.93 -9.06
CA VAL A 12 5.56 -0.16 -9.88
C VAL A 12 5.31 -1.40 -9.02
N LEU A 13 6.22 -1.72 -8.11
CA LEU A 13 6.05 -2.81 -7.14
C LEU A 13 4.89 -2.55 -6.18
N GLY A 14 4.78 -1.32 -5.66
CA GLY A 14 3.69 -0.90 -4.78
C GLY A 14 2.33 -0.97 -5.47
N PHE A 15 2.25 -0.51 -6.72
CA PHE A 15 1.04 -0.58 -7.53
C PHE A 15 0.64 -2.03 -7.78
N SER A 16 1.59 -2.87 -8.20
CA SER A 16 1.36 -4.30 -8.44
C SER A 16 0.89 -5.02 -7.17
N ASN A 17 1.50 -4.71 -6.03
CA ASN A 17 1.13 -5.23 -4.72
C ASN A 17 -0.32 -4.85 -4.33
N ALA A 18 -0.66 -3.57 -4.47
CA ALA A 18 -2.00 -3.07 -4.15
C ALA A 18 -3.08 -3.62 -5.11
N PHE A 19 -2.76 -3.71 -6.40
CA PHE A 19 -3.63 -4.32 -7.41
C PHE A 19 -3.88 -5.81 -7.13
N TYR A 20 -2.83 -6.54 -6.78
CA TYR A 20 -2.93 -7.95 -6.44
C TYR A 20 -3.77 -8.16 -5.18
N LEU A 21 -3.59 -7.32 -4.15
CA LEU A 21 -4.39 -7.34 -2.94
C LEU A 21 -5.87 -7.10 -3.23
N TYR A 22 -6.17 -6.09 -4.04
CA TYR A 22 -7.53 -5.78 -4.49
C TYR A 22 -8.16 -6.97 -5.24
N TRP A 23 -7.42 -7.57 -6.16
CA TRP A 23 -7.89 -8.70 -6.96
C TRP A 23 -8.18 -9.93 -6.11
N GLN A 24 -7.28 -10.28 -5.19
CA GLN A 24 -7.48 -11.39 -4.27
C GLN A 24 -8.68 -11.18 -3.35
N HIS A 25 -8.79 -10.01 -2.74
CA HIS A 25 -9.90 -9.73 -1.85
C HIS A 25 -11.24 -9.71 -2.59
N LYS A 26 -11.27 -9.21 -3.84
CA LYS A 26 -12.45 -9.33 -4.71
C LYS A 26 -12.78 -10.79 -5.02
N ARG A 27 -11.78 -11.63 -5.26
CA ARG A 27 -11.97 -13.08 -5.45
C ARG A 27 -12.55 -13.73 -4.20
N GLU A 28 -11.98 -13.46 -3.03
CA GLU A 28 -12.47 -13.99 -1.75
C GLU A 28 -13.94 -13.66 -1.52
N VAL A 29 -14.35 -12.41 -1.76
CA VAL A 29 -15.75 -11.98 -1.62
C VAL A 29 -16.67 -12.68 -2.63
N ASN A 30 -16.23 -12.89 -3.87
CA ASN A 30 -17.07 -13.44 -4.92
C ASN A 30 -17.15 -14.98 -4.93
N THR A 31 -16.06 -15.67 -4.58
CA THR A 31 -15.92 -17.13 -4.72
C THR A 31 -15.68 -17.83 -3.39
N GLY A 32 -15.47 -17.10 -2.30
CA GLY A 32 -15.11 -17.66 -0.99
C GLY A 32 -13.67 -18.19 -0.93
N GLN A 33 -12.87 -18.01 -1.98
CA GLN A 33 -11.47 -18.43 -1.99
C GLN A 33 -10.64 -17.53 -1.07
N LYS A 34 -10.11 -18.10 0.03
CA LYS A 34 -9.27 -17.38 0.99
C LYS A 34 -8.10 -16.68 0.29
N MET A 35 -7.78 -15.47 0.75
CA MET A 35 -6.61 -14.74 0.29
C MET A 35 -5.32 -15.50 0.60
N PHE A 36 -4.37 -15.47 -0.34
CA PHE A 36 -3.05 -16.06 -0.11
C PHE A 36 -2.20 -15.10 0.73
N CYS A 37 -1.63 -15.60 1.82
CA CYS A 37 -0.86 -14.83 2.78
C CYS A 37 0.49 -15.55 2.99
N LEU A 38 1.61 -14.91 2.63
CA LEU A 38 2.93 -15.58 2.62
C LEU A 38 3.36 -16.08 4.01
N ILE A 39 2.99 -15.36 5.08
CA ILE A 39 3.44 -15.63 6.46
C ILE A 39 2.39 -16.46 7.22
N GLY A 40 1.39 -17.03 6.52
CA GLY A 40 0.34 -17.84 7.16
C GLY A 40 -0.66 -17.05 8.03
N GLY A 41 -0.77 -15.73 7.80
CA GLY A 41 -1.72 -14.85 8.48
C GLY A 41 -3.12 -14.82 7.84
N ASP A 42 -3.98 -13.96 8.37
CA ASP A 42 -5.37 -13.79 7.91
C ASP A 42 -5.51 -12.46 7.14
N CYS A 43 -4.92 -12.45 5.95
CA CYS A 43 -4.95 -11.30 5.05
C CYS A 43 -6.40 -10.85 4.75
N GLY A 44 -7.33 -11.79 4.60
CA GLY A 44 -8.76 -11.53 4.37
C GLY A 44 -9.42 -10.79 5.54
N ALA A 45 -9.19 -11.23 6.78
CA ALA A 45 -9.70 -10.53 7.96
C ALA A 45 -9.16 -9.10 8.11
N VAL A 46 -7.91 -8.84 7.71
CA VAL A 46 -7.31 -7.49 7.77
C VAL A 46 -7.93 -6.58 6.70
N VAL A 47 -7.97 -7.02 5.44
CA VAL A 47 -8.48 -6.21 4.32
C VAL A 47 -10.00 -6.03 4.40
N GLY A 48 -10.72 -7.05 4.86
CA GLY A 48 -12.16 -7.00 5.09
C GLY A 48 -12.59 -6.24 6.35
N SER A 49 -11.64 -5.84 7.21
CA SER A 49 -11.95 -5.13 8.46
C SER A 49 -12.49 -3.71 8.23
N LYS A 50 -13.06 -3.11 9.29
CA LYS A 50 -13.42 -1.68 9.31
C LYS A 50 -12.23 -0.77 8.96
N TYR A 51 -11.01 -1.20 9.27
CA TYR A 51 -9.78 -0.45 9.00
C TYR A 51 -9.21 -0.67 7.60
N GLY A 52 -9.69 -1.68 6.86
CA GLY A 52 -9.35 -1.88 5.45
C GLY A 52 -9.95 -0.81 4.52
N LYS A 53 -10.81 0.05 5.06
CA LYS A 53 -11.38 1.20 4.37
C LYS A 53 -11.13 2.49 5.15
N THR A 54 -10.77 3.54 4.44
CA THR A 54 -10.59 4.88 5.00
C THR A 54 -11.51 5.84 4.25
N PHE A 55 -12.35 6.57 4.98
CA PHE A 55 -13.42 7.41 4.40
C PHE A 55 -14.34 6.67 3.40
N GLY A 56 -14.59 5.37 3.63
CA GLY A 56 -15.42 4.53 2.75
C GLY A 56 -14.68 3.97 1.53
N ILE A 57 -13.45 4.42 1.25
CA ILE A 57 -12.62 3.94 0.14
C ILE A 57 -11.68 2.84 0.65
N LYS A 58 -11.56 1.75 -0.10
CA LYS A 58 -10.62 0.66 0.22
C LYS A 58 -9.18 1.17 0.18
N ASN A 59 -8.39 0.85 1.20
CA ASN A 59 -7.03 1.38 1.36
C ASN A 59 -6.11 0.98 0.20
N GLU A 60 -6.31 -0.22 -0.37
CA GLU A 60 -5.56 -0.67 -1.54
C GLU A 60 -5.85 0.16 -2.79
N ILE A 61 -7.05 0.73 -2.93
CA ILE A 61 -7.38 1.65 -4.04
C ILE A 61 -6.68 2.98 -3.86
N ILE A 62 -6.68 3.51 -2.63
CA ILE A 62 -5.93 4.74 -2.30
C ILE A 62 -4.44 4.54 -2.59
N GLY A 63 -3.88 3.38 -2.21
CA GLY A 63 -2.51 2.99 -2.49
C GLY A 63 -2.21 2.92 -4.00
N MET A 64 -3.08 2.28 -4.79
CA MET A 64 -2.92 2.24 -6.26
C MET A 64 -2.85 3.64 -6.87
N ILE A 65 -3.73 4.56 -6.45
CA ILE A 65 -3.71 5.94 -6.93
C ILE A 65 -2.40 6.63 -6.53
N TYR A 66 -1.98 6.49 -5.28
CA TYR A 66 -0.72 7.06 -4.79
C TYR A 66 0.49 6.58 -5.61
N TYR A 67 0.64 5.27 -5.83
CA TYR A 67 1.76 4.72 -6.59
C TYR A 67 1.72 5.12 -8.06
N ALA A 68 0.53 5.19 -8.68
CA ALA A 68 0.39 5.64 -10.06
C ALA A 68 0.80 7.11 -10.22
N LEU A 69 0.36 7.99 -9.32
CA LEU A 69 0.74 9.41 -9.31
C LEU A 69 2.25 9.57 -9.09
N LEU A 70 2.86 8.77 -8.22
CA LEU A 70 4.30 8.77 -7.98
C LEU A 70 5.08 8.36 -9.25
N GLY A 71 4.62 7.33 -9.95
CA GLY A 71 5.22 6.87 -11.21
C GLY A 71 5.12 7.93 -12.32
N ILE A 72 3.95 8.55 -12.48
CA ILE A 72 3.73 9.63 -13.46
C ILE A 72 4.61 10.85 -13.15
N TYR A 73 4.70 11.23 -11.87
CA TYR A 73 5.56 12.32 -11.41
C TYR A 73 7.01 12.10 -11.83
N ILE A 74 7.52 10.88 -11.65
CA ILE A 74 8.89 10.52 -12.01
C ILE A 74 9.11 10.55 -13.52
N LEU A 75 8.15 10.08 -14.32
CA LEU A 75 8.29 10.01 -15.77
C LEU A 75 8.16 11.38 -16.45
N THR A 76 7.26 12.23 -15.95
CA THR A 76 6.89 13.50 -16.62
C THR A 76 7.54 14.72 -16.00
N GLY A 77 8.01 14.62 -14.74
CA GLY A 77 8.50 15.76 -13.98
C GLY A 77 7.43 16.82 -13.66
N ILE A 78 6.16 16.57 -13.99
CA ILE A 78 5.06 17.51 -13.76
C ILE A 78 4.91 17.68 -12.25
N VAL A 79 4.99 18.93 -11.77
CA VAL A 79 4.89 19.26 -10.34
C VAL A 79 3.48 18.96 -9.84
N LEU A 80 3.27 17.77 -9.31
CA LEU A 80 2.13 17.49 -8.43
C LEU A 80 2.36 18.20 -7.07
N PRO A 81 1.28 18.57 -6.34
CA PRO A 81 1.37 19.14 -4.99
C PRO A 81 2.32 18.30 -4.11
N PRO A 82 2.98 18.91 -3.12
CA PRO A 82 4.31 18.51 -2.67
C PRO A 82 4.39 17.01 -2.36
N ILE A 83 4.93 16.26 -3.32
CA ILE A 83 5.01 14.79 -3.31
C ILE A 83 5.71 14.28 -2.05
N LYS A 84 6.62 15.09 -1.48
CA LYS A 84 7.28 14.86 -0.19
C LYS A 84 6.31 14.84 0.98
N ILE A 85 5.33 15.75 1.02
CA ILE A 85 4.28 15.77 2.05
C ILE A 85 3.40 14.54 1.91
N ILE A 86 2.98 14.23 0.67
CA ILE A 86 2.14 13.05 0.40
C ILE A 86 2.86 11.76 0.83
N ALA A 87 4.14 11.61 0.50
CA ALA A 87 4.94 10.47 0.93
C ALA A 87 5.10 10.40 2.45
N GLY A 88 5.27 11.54 3.13
CA GLY A 88 5.32 11.61 4.59
C GLY A 88 3.99 11.18 5.24
N VAL A 89 2.87 11.65 4.71
CA VAL A 89 1.53 11.23 5.16
C VAL A 89 1.32 9.75 4.89
N ALA A 90 1.72 9.23 3.73
CA ALA A 90 1.62 7.82 3.40
C ALA A 90 2.45 6.94 4.34
N ALA A 91 3.66 7.37 4.71
CA ALA A 91 4.53 6.68 5.66
C ALA A 91 3.91 6.66 7.07
N LEU A 92 3.43 7.81 7.57
CA LEU A 92 2.75 7.89 8.87
C LEU A 92 1.47 7.05 8.90
N PHE A 93 0.66 7.11 7.84
CA PHE A 93 -0.53 6.29 7.71
C PHE A 93 -0.20 4.79 7.66
N SER A 94 0.91 4.42 7.01
CA SER A 94 1.38 3.02 6.98
C SER A 94 1.77 2.53 8.37
N LEU A 95 2.43 3.36 9.19
CA LEU A 95 2.73 3.03 10.59
C LEU A 95 1.46 2.92 11.44
N TYR A 96 0.48 3.77 11.21
CA TYR A 96 -0.83 3.66 11.86
C TYR A 96 -1.51 2.33 11.51
N LEU A 97 -1.53 1.93 10.24
CA LEU A 97 -2.08 0.63 9.83
C LEU A 97 -1.28 -0.56 10.38
N LEU A 98 0.03 -0.42 10.56
CA LEU A 98 0.84 -1.43 11.23
C LEU A 98 0.42 -1.59 12.70
N TYR A 99 0.26 -0.48 13.42
CA TYR A 99 -0.24 -0.48 14.79
C TYR A 99 -1.60 -1.17 14.91
N ILE A 100 -2.53 -0.84 14.01
CA ILE A 100 -3.86 -1.45 13.95
C ILE A 100 -3.78 -2.97 13.71
N GLN A 101 -2.90 -3.44 12.81
CA GLN A 101 -2.70 -4.87 12.55
C GLN A 101 -2.20 -5.62 13.79
N VAL A 102 -1.18 -5.09 14.47
CA VAL A 102 -0.51 -5.76 15.59
C VAL A 102 -1.33 -5.69 16.88
N VAL A 103 -1.83 -4.50 17.22
CA VAL A 103 -2.42 -4.24 18.54
C VAL A 103 -3.93 -4.46 18.55
N VAL A 104 -4.63 -3.97 17.52
CA VAL A 104 -6.11 -3.97 17.49
C VAL A 104 -6.65 -5.26 16.89
N LEU A 105 -6.20 -5.62 15.69
CA LEU A 105 -6.67 -6.82 14.98
C LEU A 105 -5.99 -8.09 15.49
N LYS A 106 -4.73 -8.00 15.94
CA LYS A 106 -3.87 -9.16 16.26
C LYS A 106 -3.80 -10.15 15.09
N LYS A 107 -3.82 -9.63 13.86
CA LYS A 107 -3.77 -10.39 12.60
C LYS A 107 -2.73 -9.76 11.70
N PHE A 108 -1.99 -10.59 10.97
CA PHE A 108 -0.96 -10.15 10.05
C PHE A 108 -1.39 -10.32 8.60
N CYS A 109 -1.09 -9.31 7.78
CA CYS A 109 -1.25 -9.36 6.34
C CYS A 109 0.10 -9.12 5.66
N SER A 110 0.66 -10.14 5.01
CA SER A 110 1.98 -10.07 4.36
C SER A 110 2.03 -8.97 3.30
N TRP A 111 0.97 -8.83 2.50
CA TRP A 111 0.87 -7.82 1.45
C TRP A 111 0.80 -6.38 1.99
N CYS A 112 0.15 -6.18 3.15
CA CYS A 112 0.14 -4.88 3.83
C CYS A 112 1.53 -4.55 4.40
N LEU A 113 2.24 -5.54 4.95
CA LEU A 113 3.61 -5.36 5.43
C LEU A 113 4.56 -4.97 4.30
N ILE A 114 4.42 -5.60 3.12
CA ILE A 114 5.17 -5.23 1.91
C ILE A 114 4.86 -3.78 1.52
N ALA A 115 3.58 -3.38 1.51
CA ALA A 115 3.19 -1.99 1.22
C ALA A 115 3.78 -0.99 2.23
N ILE A 116 3.81 -1.34 3.53
CA ILE A 116 4.43 -0.50 4.58
C ILE A 116 5.92 -0.32 4.30
N ALA A 117 6.64 -1.41 4.00
CA ALA A 117 8.05 -1.36 3.67
C ALA A 117 8.33 -0.48 2.43
N ILE A 118 7.53 -0.65 1.37
CA ILE A 118 7.63 0.16 0.15
C ILE A 118 7.42 1.65 0.46
N ASN A 119 6.41 2.01 1.24
CA ASN A 119 6.12 3.41 1.59
C ASN A 119 7.25 4.05 2.42
N LEU A 120 7.82 3.31 3.38
CA LEU A 120 8.94 3.78 4.18
C LEU A 120 10.20 3.97 3.33
N LEU A 121 10.48 3.05 2.40
CA LEU A 121 11.60 3.18 1.47
C LEU A 121 11.42 4.38 0.53
N ILE A 122 10.22 4.57 -0.03
CA ILE A 122 9.90 5.74 -0.86
C ILE A 122 10.16 7.03 -0.08
N PHE A 123 9.65 7.14 1.16
CA PHE A 123 9.87 8.32 1.98
C PHE A 123 11.35 8.56 2.28
N TYR A 124 12.12 7.50 2.56
CA TYR A 124 13.56 7.59 2.80
C TYR A 124 14.34 8.10 1.57
N PHE A 125 14.05 7.58 0.38
CA PHE A 125 14.74 7.98 -0.86
C PHE A 125 14.25 9.30 -1.46
N LEU A 126 13.04 9.75 -1.11
CA LEU A 126 12.47 11.01 -1.61
C LEU A 126 12.90 12.23 -0.77
N LYS A 127 13.45 11.99 0.42
CA LYS A 127 13.97 13.04 1.32
C LYS A 127 15.14 13.76 0.64
#